data_AF-A0A7S2C7F2-F1
#
_entry.id   AF-A0A7S2C7F2-F1
#
_cell.length_a   1.000
_cell.length_b   1.000
_cell.length_c   1.000
_cell.angle_alpha   90.00
_cell.angle_beta   90.00
_cell.angle_gamma   90.00
#
_symmetry.space_group_name_H-M   'P 1'
#
loop_
_entity.id
_entity.type
_entity.pdbx_description
1 polymer ?
#
loop_
_entity_poly.entity_id
_entity_poly.type
_entity_poly.pdbx_seq_one_letter_code
_entity_poly.pdbx_strand_id
1 'polypeptide(L)'
;QSDSPVVRYGISSTDLSLTKNGSSNWYYEEGSYNHLAVLSGLSPGTTYYYQAGDASLESYSETFSFTTPKATATEPLKIAVVGDMGRAQFESGDVISSLASHAKSDAYE
;
A
#
# COMPACT_ATOMS: atom_id res chain seq x y z
N GLN A 1 -6.75 5.16 -20.39
CA GLN A 1 -5.99 4.49 -19.31
C GLN A 1 -4.68 5.23 -19.18
N SER A 2 -4.26 5.56 -17.96
CA SER A 2 -2.99 6.24 -17.75
C SER A 2 -1.83 5.29 -18.05
N ASP A 3 -0.74 5.78 -18.61
CA ASP A 3 0.56 5.12 -18.71
C ASP A 3 1.65 5.86 -17.92
N SER A 4 1.26 6.95 -17.26
CA SER A 4 2.14 7.92 -16.61
C SER A 4 1.85 7.97 -15.10
N PRO A 5 2.11 6.85 -14.37
CA PRO A 5 1.73 6.75 -12.98
C PRO A 5 2.55 7.69 -12.10
N VAL A 6 1.86 8.38 -11.20
CA VAL A 6 2.46 9.22 -10.17
C VAL A 6 1.86 8.84 -8.82
N VAL A 7 2.73 8.76 -7.81
CA VAL A 7 2.33 8.69 -6.41
C VAL A 7 2.64 10.02 -5.75
N ARG A 8 1.63 10.65 -5.14
CA ARG A 8 1.83 11.74 -4.19
C ARG A 8 1.71 11.21 -2.77
N TYR A 9 2.60 11.61 -1.88
CA TYR A 9 2.70 11.05 -0.55
C TYR A 9 3.22 12.06 0.47
N GLY A 10 3.03 11.77 1.75
CA GLY A 10 3.44 12.63 2.85
C GLY A 10 3.18 11.98 4.21
N ILE A 11 3.54 12.68 5.28
CA ILE A 11 3.27 12.25 6.67
C ILE A 11 1.94 12.80 7.20
N SER A 12 1.24 13.60 6.40
CA SER A 12 -0.09 14.13 6.68
C SER A 12 -1.09 13.59 5.66
N SER A 13 -2.28 13.21 6.12
CA SER A 13 -3.36 12.74 5.23
C SER A 13 -3.92 13.84 4.32
N THR A 14 -3.69 15.10 4.67
CA THR A 14 -4.19 16.29 3.96
C THR A 14 -3.11 17.06 3.22
N ASP A 15 -1.83 16.73 3.45
CA ASP A 15 -0.69 17.35 2.77
C ASP A 15 0.25 16.26 2.21
N LEU A 16 0.08 15.99 0.92
CA LEU A 16 0.84 15.01 0.14
C LEU A 16 1.83 15.72 -0.79
N SER A 17 2.73 16.50 -0.20
CA SER A 17 3.66 17.38 -0.91
C SER A 17 4.82 16.68 -1.62
N LEU A 18 5.10 15.41 -1.30
CA LEU A 18 6.13 14.63 -1.98
C LEU A 18 5.52 13.91 -3.18
N THR A 19 6.26 13.81 -4.28
CA THR A 19 5.82 13.09 -5.48
C THR A 19 6.87 12.13 -5.98
N LYS A 20 6.41 11.02 -6.57
CA LYS A 20 7.25 10.03 -7.22
C LYS A 20 6.59 9.55 -8.50
N ASN A 21 7.29 9.76 -9.62
CA ASN A 21 6.93 9.12 -10.88
C ASN A 21 7.21 7.62 -10.80
N GLY A 22 6.27 6.83 -11.28
CA GLY A 22 6.39 5.39 -11.46
C GLY A 22 6.73 5.02 -12.90
N SER A 23 6.64 3.73 -13.17
CA SER A 23 6.71 3.14 -14.50
C SER A 23 5.45 2.31 -14.74
N SER A 24 5.04 2.20 -16.00
CA SER A 24 3.93 1.35 -16.41
C SER A 24 4.39 0.25 -17.37
N ASN A 25 3.70 -0.89 -17.35
CA ASN A 25 3.84 -1.94 -18.36
C ASN A 25 2.45 -2.37 -18.81
N TRP A 26 2.25 -2.52 -20.12
CA TRP A 26 0.99 -3.02 -20.64
C TRP A 26 0.82 -4.50 -20.32
N TYR A 27 -0.36 -4.87 -19.82
CA TYR A 27 -0.71 -6.24 -19.50
C TYR A 27 -1.88 -6.68 -20.40
N TYR A 28 -1.57 -7.52 -21.38
CA TYR A 28 -2.50 -7.88 -22.46
C TYR A 28 -3.75 -8.62 -21.98
N GLU A 29 -3.64 -9.48 -20.96
CA GLU A 29 -4.76 -10.27 -20.46
C GLU A 29 -5.84 -9.42 -19.79
N GLU A 30 -5.44 -8.36 -19.08
CA GLU A 30 -6.37 -7.40 -18.47
C GLU A 30 -6.73 -6.24 -19.41
N GLY A 31 -5.98 -6.07 -20.51
CA GLY A 31 -6.15 -4.98 -21.44
C GLY A 31 -5.88 -3.62 -20.80
N SER A 32 -4.93 -3.54 -19.86
CA SER A 32 -4.67 -2.37 -19.02
C SER A 32 -3.17 -2.18 -18.76
N TYR A 33 -2.81 -1.04 -18.14
CA TYR A 33 -1.45 -0.82 -17.65
C TYR A 33 -1.32 -1.24 -16.18
N ASN A 34 -0.27 -2.00 -15.88
CA ASN A 34 0.20 -2.21 -14.52
C ASN A 34 1.19 -1.11 -14.14
N HIS A 35 0.98 -0.50 -12.98
CA HIS A 35 1.77 0.63 -12.50
C HIS A 35 2.65 0.24 -11.31
N LEU A 36 3.90 0.70 -11.30
CA LEU A 36 4.85 0.49 -10.21
C LEU A 36 5.52 1.82 -9.84
N ALA A 37 5.51 2.17 -8.55
CA ALA A 37 6.27 3.29 -8.01
C ALA A 37 7.05 2.84 -6.77
N VAL A 38 8.33 3.18 -6.71
CA VAL A 38 9.22 2.84 -5.58
C VAL A 38 9.47 4.08 -4.73
N LEU A 39 8.90 4.11 -3.53
CA LEU A 39 9.19 5.12 -2.52
C LEU A 39 10.42 4.68 -1.71
N SER A 40 11.46 5.50 -1.65
CA SER A 40 12.73 5.20 -0.98
C SER A 40 13.16 6.33 -0.07
N GLY A 41 14.09 6.06 0.86
CA GLY A 41 14.54 7.06 1.84
C GLY A 41 13.48 7.45 2.87
N LEU A 42 12.49 6.57 3.11
CA LEU A 42 11.44 6.81 4.09
C LEU A 42 11.95 6.61 5.51
N SER A 43 11.47 7.45 6.44
CA SER A 43 11.80 7.32 7.85
C SER A 43 11.24 6.01 8.42
N PRO A 44 11.99 5.25 9.23
CA PRO A 44 11.49 4.06 9.91
C PRO A 44 10.36 4.39 10.91
N GLY A 45 9.46 3.43 11.16
CA GLY A 45 8.37 3.57 12.13
C GLY A 45 7.40 4.73 11.85
N THR A 46 7.32 5.19 10.61
CA THR A 46 6.60 6.40 10.20
C THR A 46 5.42 6.01 9.32
N THR A 47 4.24 6.55 9.64
CA THR A 47 3.05 6.42 8.79
C THR A 47 3.12 7.42 7.66
N TYR A 48 3.07 6.92 6.43
CA TYR A 48 2.95 7.71 5.22
C TYR A 48 1.55 7.54 4.64
N TYR A 49 0.98 8.64 4.22
CA TYR A 49 -0.25 8.72 3.44
C TYR A 49 0.11 8.88 1.98
N TYR A 50 -0.69 8.30 1.07
CA TYR A 50 -0.43 8.39 -0.35
C TYR A 50 -1.70 8.32 -1.19
N GLN A 51 -1.61 8.86 -2.40
CA GLN A 51 -2.57 8.67 -3.48
C GLN A 51 -1.79 8.27 -4.74
N ALA A 52 -2.31 7.28 -5.47
CA ALA A 52 -1.77 6.87 -6.76
C ALA A 52 -2.68 7.35 -7.89
N GLY A 53 -2.11 7.79 -9.01
CA GLY A 53 -2.89 8.35 -10.10
C GLY A 53 -2.05 8.81 -11.27
N ASP A 54 -2.59 9.79 -12.00
CA ASP A 54 -1.95 10.46 -13.11
C ASP A 54 -2.07 11.98 -12.92
N ALA A 55 -0.92 12.64 -12.81
CA ALA A 55 -0.87 14.09 -12.59
C ALA A 55 -1.41 14.88 -13.78
N SER A 56 -1.23 14.41 -15.02
CA SER A 56 -1.69 15.11 -16.23
C SER A 56 -3.21 15.11 -16.36
N LEU A 57 -3.87 14.11 -15.75
CA LEU A 57 -5.32 13.93 -15.77
C LEU A 57 -5.99 14.47 -14.51
N GLU A 58 -5.21 14.94 -13.53
CA GLU A 58 -5.69 15.31 -12.18
C GLU A 58 -6.59 14.23 -11.56
N SER A 59 -6.27 12.96 -11.83
CA SER A 59 -7.06 11.80 -11.42
C SER A 59 -6.23 10.96 -10.47
N TYR A 60 -6.66 10.91 -9.21
CA TYR A 60 -5.99 10.21 -8.13
C TYR A 60 -6.97 9.31 -7.37
N SER A 61 -6.44 8.24 -6.79
CA SER A 61 -7.17 7.39 -5.85
C SER A 61 -7.65 8.16 -4.62
N GLU A 62 -8.46 7.51 -3.78
CA GLU A 62 -8.61 7.93 -2.39
C GLU A 62 -7.26 7.88 -1.64
N THR A 63 -7.17 8.55 -0.48
CA THR A 63 -5.96 8.56 0.34
C THR A 63 -5.83 7.25 1.11
N PHE A 64 -4.76 6.52 0.84
CA PHE A 64 -4.36 5.33 1.58
C PHE A 64 -3.19 5.63 2.51
N SER A 65 -2.85 4.68 3.39
CA SER A 65 -1.68 4.81 4.25
C SER A 65 -0.99 3.48 4.52
N PHE A 66 0.30 3.55 4.84
CA PHE A 66 1.09 2.44 5.34
C PHE A 66 2.11 2.95 6.36
N THR A 67 2.57 2.06 7.24
CA THR A 67 3.60 2.38 8.24
C THR A 67 4.86 1.62 7.91
N THR A 68 5.99 2.31 7.81
CA THR A 68 7.29 1.68 7.62
C THR A 68 7.70 0.88 8.86
N PRO A 69 8.45 -0.23 8.71
CA PRO A 69 8.98 -0.96 9.87
C PRO A 69 9.83 -0.05 10.77
N LYS A 70 9.78 -0.26 12.08
CA LYS A 70 10.68 0.43 13.03
C LYS A 70 12.13 -0.01 12.79
N ALA A 71 13.08 0.91 12.99
CA ALA A 71 14.51 0.61 12.81
C ALA A 71 15.05 -0.36 13.88
N THR A 72 14.41 -0.39 15.05
CA THR A 72 14.85 -1.18 16.20
C THR A 72 13.79 -2.22 16.56
N ALA A 73 14.24 -3.41 16.94
CA ALA A 73 13.40 -4.50 17.44
C ALA A 73 12.97 -4.26 18.91
N THR A 74 12.63 -3.02 19.26
CA THR A 74 12.13 -2.68 20.60
C THR A 74 10.68 -3.13 20.80
N GLU A 75 9.95 -3.35 19.71
CA GLU A 75 8.63 -3.96 19.71
C GLU A 75 8.62 -5.23 18.85
N PRO A 76 7.81 -6.24 19.19
CA PRO A 76 7.60 -7.42 18.33
C PRO A 76 7.09 -7.02 16.94
N LEU A 77 7.71 -7.56 15.89
CA LEU A 77 7.20 -7.47 14.52
C LEU A 77 6.24 -8.64 14.26
N LYS A 78 4.98 -8.34 13.97
CA LYS A 78 4.02 -9.34 13.50
C LYS A 78 4.16 -9.55 12.00
N ILE A 79 4.40 -10.80 11.59
CA ILE A 79 4.49 -11.20 10.19
C ILE A 79 3.40 -12.23 9.93
N ALA A 80 2.44 -11.89 9.08
CA ALA A 80 1.45 -12.84 8.58
C ALA A 80 2.07 -13.67 7.43
N VAL A 81 1.93 -14.99 7.51
CA VAL A 81 2.38 -15.91 6.46
C VAL A 81 1.18 -16.68 5.94
N VAL A 82 0.90 -16.54 4.65
CA VAL A 82 -0.21 -17.21 3.96
C VAL A 82 0.28 -17.86 2.67
N GLY A 83 -0.32 -19.00 2.33
CA GLY A 83 -0.11 -19.74 1.09
C GLY A 83 -1.45 -20.20 0.53
N ASP A 84 -1.49 -20.54 -0.75
CA ASP A 84 -2.63 -21.20 -1.40
C ASP A 84 -3.99 -20.49 -1.24
N MET A 85 -3.96 -19.16 -1.10
CA MET A 85 -5.12 -18.35 -0.72
C MET A 85 -6.30 -18.46 -1.72
N GLY A 86 -6.04 -18.73 -3.00
CA GLY A 86 -7.09 -18.77 -4.03
C GLY A 86 -7.86 -17.45 -4.18
N ARG A 87 -9.03 -17.50 -4.85
CA ARG A 87 -9.92 -16.33 -5.05
C ARG A 87 -11.35 -16.56 -4.55
N ALA A 88 -11.64 -17.72 -3.96
CA ALA A 88 -12.98 -18.08 -3.53
C ALA A 88 -13.35 -17.31 -2.25
N GLN A 89 -14.35 -16.42 -2.34
CA GLN A 89 -14.76 -15.50 -1.27
C GLN A 89 -15.02 -16.20 0.08
N PHE A 90 -15.51 -17.43 0.09
CA PHE A 90 -15.89 -18.16 1.30
C PHE A 90 -14.71 -18.75 2.08
N GLU A 91 -13.52 -18.87 1.48
CA GLU A 91 -12.35 -19.48 2.13
C GLU A 91 -11.22 -18.45 2.30
N SER A 92 -10.95 -17.64 1.28
CA SER A 92 -9.91 -16.60 1.35
C SER A 92 -10.31 -15.40 2.21
N GLY A 93 -11.60 -15.07 2.24
CA GLY A 93 -12.13 -13.93 2.99
C GLY A 93 -11.98 -14.09 4.51
N ASP A 94 -12.25 -15.30 5.02
CA ASP A 94 -12.18 -15.60 6.45
C ASP A 94 -10.74 -15.62 6.96
N VAL A 95 -9.81 -16.16 6.16
CA VAL A 95 -8.37 -16.14 6.47
C VAL A 95 -7.87 -14.70 6.59
N ILE A 96 -8.18 -13.85 5.61
CA ILE A 96 -7.77 -12.43 5.64
C ILE A 96 -8.42 -11.69 6.81
N SER A 97 -9.69 -11.94 7.09
CA SER A 97 -10.40 -11.31 8.21
C SER A 97 -9.82 -11.71 9.56
N SER A 98 -9.46 -12.98 9.72
CA SER A 98 -8.80 -13.49 10.92
C SER A 98 -7.41 -12.88 11.12
N LEU A 99 -6.60 -12.82 10.06
CA LEU A 99 -5.28 -12.17 10.11
C LEU A 99 -5.37 -10.68 10.43
N ALA A 100 -6.31 -9.97 9.81
CA ALA A 100 -6.56 -8.56 10.10
C ALA A 100 -7.00 -8.33 11.55
N SER A 101 -7.80 -9.25 12.11
CA SER A 101 -8.22 -9.20 13.52
C SER A 101 -7.06 -9.46 14.46
N HIS A 102 -6.22 -10.45 14.18
CA HIS A 102 -5.03 -10.77 14.96
C HIS A 102 -3.94 -9.67 14.88
N ALA A 103 -3.82 -8.98 13.74
CA ALA A 103 -2.93 -7.83 13.64
C ALA A 103 -3.35 -6.70 14.61
N LYS A 104 -4.65 -6.57 14.89
CA LYS A 104 -5.22 -5.50 15.75
C LYS A 104 -5.30 -5.86 17.24
N SER A 105 -5.09 -7.12 17.63
CA SER A 105 -5.37 -7.58 19.00
C SER A 105 -4.39 -7.11 20.09
N ASP A 106 -3.25 -6.49 19.75
CA ASP A 106 -2.20 -6.16 20.73
C ASP A 106 -2.16 -4.66 21.06
N ALA A 107 -3.28 -3.95 20.86
CA ALA A 107 -3.40 -2.55 21.28
C ALA A 107 -3.80 -2.37 22.76
N TYR A 108 -4.06 -3.46 23.49
CA TYR A 108 -4.42 -3.44 24.91
C TYR A 108 -3.97 -4.73 25.62
N GLU A 109 -2.70 -4.78 26.06
CA GLU A 109 -2.28 -5.46 27.30
C GLU A 109 -1.23 -4.59 28.00
#